data_AF-A0A0F4PYZ3-F1
#
_entry.id   AF-A0A0F4PYZ3-F1
#
_cell.length_a   1.000
_cell.length_b   1.000
_cell.length_c   1.000
_cell.angle_alpha   90.00
_cell.angle_beta   90.00
_cell.angle_gamma   90.00
#
_symmetry.space_group_name_H-M   'P 1'
#
loop_
_entity.id
_entity.type
_entity.pdbx_description
1 polymer ?
#
loop_
_entity_poly.entity_id
_entity_poly.type
_entity_poly.pdbx_seq_one_letter_code
_entity_poly.pdbx_strand_id
1 'polypeptide(L)'
;MAPIATNELPWKKGYFNNFENKTLSSDDLLQVHCFYDVLFKKYFDDKGRQLESVYEPHGIYGLDSYRTIDDKVSEAIGLELAPD
;
A
#
# COMPACT_ATOMS: atom_id res chain seq x y z
N MET A 1 -1.07 2.85 -9.76
CA MET A 1 -1.16 2.95 -8.29
C MET A 1 -0.17 1.97 -7.72
N ALA A 2 0.59 2.35 -6.68
CA ALA A 2 1.50 1.42 -6.01
C ALA A 2 0.70 0.33 -5.27
N PRO A 3 1.23 -0.90 -5.17
CA PRO A 3 0.64 -1.93 -4.32
C PRO A 3 0.48 -1.43 -2.88
N ILE A 4 -0.63 -1.81 -2.26
CA ILE A 4 -0.94 -1.50 -0.86
C ILE A 4 -0.91 -2.82 -0.09
N ALA A 5 -0.16 -2.87 1.01
CA ALA A 5 -0.17 -3.98 1.93
C ALA A 5 -0.67 -3.52 3.31
N THR A 6 -1.38 -4.40 4.00
CA THR A 6 -1.78 -4.23 5.40
C THR A 6 -1.54 -5.55 6.14
N ASN A 7 -1.53 -5.52 7.47
CA ASN A 7 -1.54 -6.73 8.28
C ASN A 7 -2.93 -7.40 8.27
N GLU A 8 -3.05 -8.56 8.92
CA GLU A 8 -4.29 -9.37 8.98
C GLU A 8 -5.43 -8.80 9.86
N LEU A 9 -5.19 -7.70 10.58
CA LEU A 9 -6.14 -7.17 11.57
C LEU A 9 -7.54 -6.82 11.02
N PRO A 10 -7.71 -6.18 9.85
CA PRO A 10 -9.05 -5.84 9.36
C PRO A 10 -9.91 -7.05 9.02
N TRP A 11 -9.31 -8.18 8.61
CA TRP A 11 -10.03 -9.44 8.44
C TRP A 11 -10.46 -10.04 9.77
N LYS A 12 -9.55 -10.07 10.77
CA LYS A 12 -9.89 -10.57 12.12
C LYS A 12 -10.99 -9.77 12.80
N LYS A 13 -11.09 -8.48 12.49
CA LYS A 13 -12.17 -7.60 12.99
C LYS A 13 -13.46 -7.67 12.16
N GLY A 14 -13.46 -8.36 11.02
CA GLY A 14 -14.63 -8.46 10.13
C GLY A 14 -14.87 -7.22 9.27
N TYR A 15 -13.92 -6.30 9.16
CA TYR A 15 -14.02 -5.15 8.27
C TYR A 15 -13.79 -5.56 6.81
N PHE A 16 -12.80 -6.43 6.59
CA PHE A 16 -12.45 -6.91 5.25
C PHE A 16 -12.94 -8.33 5.02
N ASN A 17 -13.34 -8.60 3.79
CA ASN A 17 -13.65 -9.93 3.30
C ASN A 17 -12.71 -10.29 2.16
N ASN A 18 -12.30 -11.56 2.09
CA ASN A 18 -11.54 -12.06 0.96
C ASN A 18 -12.47 -12.24 -0.24
N PHE A 19 -12.21 -11.50 -1.32
CA PHE A 19 -12.93 -11.66 -2.58
C PHE A 19 -12.36 -12.79 -3.44
N GLU A 20 -11.03 -12.86 -3.53
CA GLU A 20 -10.32 -13.82 -4.36
C GLU A 20 -8.94 -14.14 -3.77
N ASN A 21 -8.46 -15.37 -4.00
CA ASN A 21 -7.09 -15.77 -3.65
C ASN A 21 -6.39 -16.23 -4.94
N LYS A 22 -5.58 -15.33 -5.51
CA LYS A 22 -4.81 -15.56 -6.73
C LYS A 22 -3.34 -15.78 -6.40
N THR A 23 -2.73 -16.78 -7.03
CA THR A 23 -1.28 -16.92 -7.04
C THR A 23 -0.67 -15.79 -7.86
N LEU A 24 0.31 -15.09 -7.30
CA LEU A 24 1.06 -14.05 -8.02
C LEU A 24 2.00 -14.70 -9.04
N SER A 25 2.03 -14.13 -10.24
CA SER A 25 3.01 -14.42 -11.28
C SER A 25 4.19 -13.43 -11.20
N SER A 26 5.24 -13.67 -12.00
CA SER A 26 6.34 -12.72 -12.13
C SER A 26 5.89 -11.34 -12.63
N ASP A 27 4.83 -11.29 -13.42
CA ASP A 27 4.32 -10.07 -14.04
C ASP A 27 3.54 -9.19 -13.04
N ASP A 28 3.11 -9.78 -11.91
CA ASP A 28 2.46 -9.06 -10.81
C ASP A 28 3.48 -8.41 -9.87
N LEU A 29 4.76 -8.74 -9.99
CA LEU A 29 5.81 -8.27 -9.10
C LEU A 29 6.50 -7.03 -9.66
N LEU A 30 6.72 -6.04 -8.79
CA LEU A 30 7.57 -4.91 -9.12
C LEU A 30 9.04 -5.35 -9.14
N GLN A 31 9.78 -4.93 -10.17
CA GLN A 31 11.23 -5.18 -10.23
C GLN A 31 11.98 -4.50 -9.08
N VAL A 32 11.50 -3.33 -8.66
CA VAL A 32 12.05 -2.55 -7.55
C VAL A 32 10.89 -2.02 -6.72
N HIS A 33 10.85 -2.38 -5.45
CA HIS A 33 9.98 -1.70 -4.47
C HIS A 33 10.56 -0.32 -4.17
N CYS A 34 9.69 0.70 -4.18
CA CYS A 34 10.10 2.10 -4.01
C CYS A 34 9.13 2.81 -3.08
N PHE A 35 9.63 3.29 -1.95
CA PHE A 35 8.87 3.97 -0.92
C PHE A 35 9.48 5.32 -0.60
N TYR A 36 8.68 6.37 -0.66
CA TYR A 36 9.04 7.72 -0.30
C TYR A 36 8.92 7.91 1.22
N ASP A 37 10.06 8.06 1.89
CA ASP A 37 10.11 8.44 3.29
C ASP A 37 9.90 9.96 3.43
N VAL A 38 8.76 10.34 4.02
CA VAL A 38 8.39 11.76 4.21
C VAL A 38 9.30 12.50 5.19
N LEU A 39 9.92 11.80 6.16
CA LEU A 39 10.77 12.41 7.18
C LEU A 39 12.13 12.79 6.60
N PHE A 40 12.73 11.87 5.84
CA PHE A 40 14.04 12.06 5.23
C PHE A 40 13.99 12.63 3.81
N LYS A 41 12.79 12.73 3.21
CA LYS A 41 12.55 13.15 1.82
C LYS A 41 13.40 12.34 0.82
N LYS A 42 13.43 11.03 1.01
CA LYS A 42 14.27 10.08 0.28
C LYS A 42 13.47 8.85 -0.10
N TYR A 43 13.98 8.09 -1.07
CA TYR A 43 13.36 6.85 -1.52
C TYR A 43 14.14 5.65 -1.02
N PHE A 44 13.43 4.62 -0.59
CA PHE A 44 13.98 3.38 -0.07
C PHE A 44 13.28 2.17 -0.69
N ASP A 45 13.98 1.04 -0.72
CA ASP A 45 13.37 -0.24 -1.05
C ASP A 45 12.75 -0.94 0.17
N ASP A 46 12.18 -2.12 -0.06
CA ASP A 46 11.58 -2.98 0.96
C ASP A 46 12.58 -3.56 1.98
N LYS A 47 13.88 -3.35 1.76
CA LYS A 47 14.97 -3.73 2.67
C LYS A 47 15.53 -2.52 3.43
N GLY A 48 14.94 -1.33 3.26
CA GLY A 48 15.40 -0.09 3.87
C GLY A 48 16.69 0.46 3.27
N ARG A 49 17.07 0.01 2.07
CA ARG A 49 18.23 0.56 1.34
C ARG A 49 17.79 1.80 0.59
N GLN A 50 18.56 2.89 0.72
CA GLN A 50 18.28 4.12 -0.01
C GLN A 50 18.47 3.89 -1.52
N LEU A 51 17.54 4.39 -2.32
CA LEU A 51 17.59 4.34 -3.78
C LEU A 51 18.22 5.64 -4.32
N GLU A 52 18.99 5.51 -5.41
CA GLU A 52 19.58 6.66 -6.13
C GLU A 52 18.63 7.25 -7.19
N SER A 53 17.54 6.55 -7.49
CA SER A 53 16.54 6.93 -8.47
C SER A 53 15.14 6.57 -7.98
N VAL A 54 14.14 7.28 -8.50
CA VAL A 54 12.73 6.98 -8.25
C VAL A 54 12.27 5.91 -9.24
N TYR A 55 11.62 4.87 -8.75
CA TYR A 55 11.03 3.81 -9.55
C TYR A 55 9.51 3.85 -9.41
N GLU A 56 8.78 3.79 -10.52
CA GLU A 56 7.32 3.79 -10.53
C GLU A 56 6.73 2.38 -10.69
N PRO A 57 5.58 2.09 -10.06
CA PRO A 57 4.88 2.93 -9.11
C PRO A 57 5.58 2.99 -7.74
N HIS A 58 5.63 4.17 -7.10
CA HIS A 58 6.12 4.31 -5.72
C HIS A 58 5.01 4.59 -4.71
N GLY A 59 5.20 4.09 -3.48
CA GLY A 59 4.34 4.37 -2.33
C GLY A 59 5.00 5.34 -1.34
N ILE A 60 4.30 5.69 -0.26
CA ILE A 60 4.87 6.46 0.87
C ILE A 60 5.32 5.51 2.00
N TYR A 61 4.68 4.35 2.12
CA TYR A 61 5.03 3.30 3.07
C TYR A 61 4.79 1.93 2.46
N GLY A 62 5.49 0.90 2.97
CA GLY A 62 5.25 -0.49 2.61
C GLY A 62 4.09 -1.14 3.35
N LEU A 63 3.55 -0.48 4.38
CA LEU A 63 2.42 -0.95 5.18
C LEU A 63 1.44 0.20 5.38
N ASP A 64 0.17 -0.08 5.14
CA ASP A 64 -0.94 0.87 5.25
C ASP A 64 -1.91 0.45 6.36
N SER A 65 -2.61 1.43 6.94
CA SER A 65 -3.65 1.17 7.93
C SER A 65 -4.95 0.76 7.22
N TYR A 66 -5.75 -0.10 7.84
CA TYR A 66 -7.10 -0.36 7.31
C TYR A 66 -7.98 0.89 7.28
N ARG A 67 -7.65 1.93 8.07
CA ARG A 67 -8.33 3.23 8.00
C ARG A 67 -8.00 4.00 6.72
N THR A 68 -6.72 4.12 6.39
CA THR A 68 -6.27 4.83 5.19
C THR A 68 -6.62 4.06 3.91
N ILE A 69 -6.73 2.72 3.98
CA ILE A 69 -7.31 1.91 2.91
C ILE A 69 -8.79 2.23 2.72
N ASP A 70 -9.57 2.31 3.81
CA ASP A 70 -11.00 2.69 3.76
C ASP A 70 -11.19 4.09 3.14
N ASP A 71 -10.36 5.07 3.53
CA ASP A 71 -10.40 6.42 2.94
C ASP A 71 -10.12 6.36 1.42
N LYS A 72 -9.06 5.66 0.99
CA LYS A 72 -8.72 5.50 -0.44
C LYS A 72 -9.84 4.85 -1.25
N VAL A 73 -10.48 3.82 -0.71
CA VAL A 73 -11.60 3.14 -1.37
C VAL A 73 -12.80 4.09 -1.45
N SER A 74 -13.14 4.76 -0.35
CA SER A 74 -14.24 5.72 -0.28
C SER A 74 -14.08 6.86 -1.28
N GLU A 75 -12.89 7.46 -1.36
CA GLU A 75 -12.57 8.46 -2.37
C GLU A 75 -12.74 7.92 -3.80
N ALA A 76 -12.25 6.71 -4.07
CA ALA A 76 -12.30 6.11 -5.40
C ALA A 76 -13.73 5.81 -5.88
N ILE A 77 -14.66 5.54 -4.96
CA ILE A 77 -16.05 5.20 -5.27
C ILE A 77 -17.07 6.31 -4.91
N GLY A 78 -16.59 7.44 -4.37
CA GLY A 78 -17.41 8.61 -4.05
C GLY A 78 -18.25 8.49 -2.76
N LEU A 79 -17.75 7.76 -1.75
CA LEU A 79 -18.36 7.75 -0.41
C LEU A 79 -17.76 8.84 0.49
N GLU A 80 -18.53 9.26 1.48
CA GLU A 80 -18.03 10.14 2.55
C GLU A 80 -16.97 9.41 3.38
N LEU A 81 -15.92 10.14 3.78
CA LEU A 81 -14.89 9.62 4.67
C LEU A 81 -15.45 9.38 6.06
N ALA A 82 -14.95 8.33 6.73
CA ALA A 82 -15.28 8.11 8.12
C ALA A 82 -14.80 9.31 8.99
N PRO A 83 -15.44 9.59 10.13
CA PRO A 83 -15.01 10.67 11.01
C PRO A 83 -13.63 10.38 11.64
N ASP A 84 -12.94 11.44 12.06
CA ASP A 84 -11.65 11.37 12.78
C ASP A 84 -11.76 10.77 14.19
#